data_AF-A0A239HFK9-F1
#
_entry.id   AF-A0A239HFK9-F1
#
_cell.length_a   1.000
_cell.length_b   1.000
_cell.length_c   1.000
_cell.angle_alpha   90.00
_cell.angle_beta   90.00
_cell.angle_gamma   90.00
#
_symmetry.space_group_name_H-M   'P 1'
#
loop_
_entity.id
_entity.type
_entity.pdbx_description
1 polymer ?
#
loop_
_entity_poly.entity_id
_entity_poly.type
_entity_poly.pdbx_seq_one_letter_code
_entity_poly.pdbx_strand_id
1 'polypeptide(L)'
;MANQVKQLLSIFILFLLIVSCDPCDDCNTVSFEPTVALVFINQDSIKNLNDSLAVFAFNDSALSVHESALDTLRDRLEEVQNGLDTGNTSLQSEKDKILKLIPERQSDSTFYATLNEDADSLTAVFNATKATINSGLVELDQIEILGTSTIFTYEDSATVWSIPLSYNEEFNQYEITIEGISDIIEFDYENFQEVDDTRNVLIRAKNIQIIDFTENKIDSILTNCNDNCVDGEATFTIYF
;
A
#
# COMPACT_ATOMS: atom_id res chain seq x y z
N MET A 1 -71.38 -5.20 46.92
CA MET A 1 -70.87 -4.48 45.73
C MET A 1 -69.44 -3.97 45.90
N ALA A 2 -69.05 -3.36 47.04
CA ALA A 2 -67.70 -2.80 47.22
C ALA A 2 -66.52 -3.82 47.11
N ASN A 3 -66.72 -5.08 47.49
CA ASN A 3 -65.65 -6.10 47.43
C ASN A 3 -65.38 -6.66 46.02
N GLN A 4 -66.41 -6.72 45.16
CA GLN A 4 -66.24 -7.21 43.79
C GLN A 4 -65.53 -6.20 42.91
N VAL A 5 -65.77 -4.90 43.15
CA VAL A 5 -65.04 -3.82 42.45
C VAL A 5 -63.55 -3.84 42.81
N LYS A 6 -63.20 -4.14 44.06
CA LYS A 6 -61.78 -4.26 44.48
C LYS A 6 -61.08 -5.46 43.83
N GLN A 7 -61.75 -6.61 43.71
CA GLN A 7 -61.18 -7.78 43.04
C GLN A 7 -60.99 -7.56 41.55
N LEU A 8 -61.96 -6.94 40.87
CA LEU A 8 -61.85 -6.58 39.46
C LEU A 8 -60.72 -5.57 39.21
N LEU A 9 -60.59 -4.55 40.06
CA LEU A 9 -59.52 -3.56 39.94
C LEU A 9 -58.13 -4.19 40.16
N SER A 10 -58.01 -5.12 41.12
CA SER A 10 -56.74 -5.80 41.40
C SER A 10 -56.31 -6.73 40.27
N ILE A 11 -57.26 -7.43 39.62
CA ILE A 11 -57.00 -8.26 38.45
C ILE A 11 -56.64 -7.40 37.24
N PHE A 12 -57.29 -6.24 37.08
CA PHE A 12 -56.99 -5.30 35.99
C PHE A 12 -55.59 -4.67 36.12
N ILE A 13 -55.18 -4.31 37.34
CA ILE A 13 -53.82 -3.82 37.61
C ILE A 13 -52.78 -4.93 37.40
N LEU A 14 -53.09 -6.18 37.75
CA LEU A 14 -52.20 -7.31 37.49
C LEU A 14 -52.07 -7.60 35.97
N PHE A 15 -53.15 -7.46 35.21
CA PHE A 15 -53.11 -7.58 33.74
C PHE A 15 -52.32 -6.44 33.08
N LEU A 16 -52.41 -5.22 33.60
CA LEU A 16 -51.63 -4.08 33.09
C LEU A 16 -50.11 -4.25 33.31
N LEU A 17 -49.69 -5.02 34.32
CA LEU A 17 -48.27 -5.34 34.56
C LEU A 17 -47.75 -6.50 33.72
N ILE A 18 -48.62 -7.35 33.17
CA ILE A 18 -48.24 -8.47 32.28
C ILE A 18 -48.16 -8.00 30.81
N VAL A 19 -48.86 -6.91 30.46
CA VAL A 19 -48.88 -6.33 29.10
C VAL A 19 -47.76 -5.30 28.87
N SER A 20 -46.94 -4.97 29.89
CA SER A 20 -45.88 -3.95 29.77
C SER A 20 -44.47 -4.52 29.61
N CYS A 21 -44.32 -5.66 28.93
CA CYS A 21 -43.02 -6.16 28.48
C CYS A 21 -43.13 -6.66 27.04
N ASP A 22 -43.30 -5.75 26.09
CA ASP A 22 -42.79 -5.97 24.74
C ASP A 22 -41.65 -4.99 24.51
N PRO A 23 -40.38 -5.43 24.60
CA PRO A 23 -39.25 -4.51 24.55
C PRO A 23 -38.92 -3.99 23.13
N CYS A 24 -39.69 -4.30 22.08
CA CYS A 24 -39.29 -3.88 20.72
C CYS A 24 -40.44 -3.65 19.70
N ASP A 25 -41.55 -3.02 20.08
CA ASP A 25 -42.57 -2.63 19.08
C ASP A 25 -42.16 -1.36 18.28
N ASP A 26 -41.16 -0.60 18.76
CA ASP A 26 -40.64 0.64 18.14
C ASP A 26 -39.13 0.58 17.86
N CYS A 27 -38.57 -0.61 17.69
CA CYS A 27 -37.20 -0.77 17.22
C CYS A 27 -37.18 -0.39 15.72
N ASN A 28 -37.06 0.90 15.43
CA ASN A 28 -36.70 1.43 14.11
C ASN A 28 -35.35 0.79 13.73
N THR A 29 -35.39 -0.38 13.10
CA THR A 29 -34.22 -1.17 12.74
C THR A 29 -33.52 -0.48 11.58
N VAL A 30 -32.67 0.49 11.91
CA VAL A 30 -31.57 0.86 11.01
C VAL A 30 -30.60 -0.31 11.05
N SER A 31 -30.88 -1.29 10.21
CA SER A 31 -29.99 -2.41 9.92
C SER A 31 -28.83 -1.84 9.11
N PHE A 32 -27.67 -1.72 9.73
CA PHE A 32 -26.43 -1.49 8.99
C PHE A 32 -25.96 -2.83 8.43
N GLU A 33 -25.63 -2.86 7.15
CA GLU A 33 -24.97 -4.02 6.56
C GLU A 33 -23.56 -4.12 7.15
N PRO A 34 -23.11 -5.31 7.61
CA PRO A 34 -21.75 -5.48 8.09
C PRO A 34 -20.75 -5.11 7.00
N THR A 35 -19.55 -4.67 7.35
CA THR A 35 -18.54 -4.25 6.35
C THR A 35 -17.18 -4.89 6.60
N VAL A 36 -16.40 -5.02 5.53
CA VAL A 36 -15.01 -5.47 5.58
C VAL A 36 -14.10 -4.45 4.90
N ALA A 37 -12.88 -4.29 5.42
CA ALA A 37 -11.90 -3.37 4.86
C ALA A 37 -11.04 -4.05 3.78
N LEU A 38 -10.86 -3.43 2.62
CA LEU A 38 -9.94 -3.84 1.55
C LEU A 38 -8.87 -2.78 1.32
N VAL A 39 -7.64 -3.23 1.06
CA VAL A 39 -6.51 -2.39 0.66
C VAL A 39 -5.85 -3.04 -0.55
N PHE A 40 -5.49 -2.26 -1.57
CA PHE A 40 -4.88 -2.75 -2.80
C PHE A 40 -3.44 -2.26 -2.89
N ILE A 41 -2.48 -3.14 -3.20
CA ILE A 41 -1.06 -2.78 -3.26
C ILE A 41 -0.41 -3.38 -4.52
N ASN A 42 0.07 -2.51 -5.42
CA ASN A 42 0.90 -2.94 -6.55
C ASN A 42 2.30 -3.37 -6.06
N GLN A 43 2.65 -4.65 -6.19
CA GLN A 43 3.89 -5.22 -5.65
C GLN A 43 5.05 -5.17 -6.65
N ASP A 44 4.75 -5.27 -7.95
CA ASP A 44 5.74 -5.24 -9.05
C ASP A 44 6.56 -3.95 -9.10
N SER A 45 5.97 -2.83 -8.64
CA SER A 45 6.66 -1.54 -8.57
C SER A 45 7.71 -1.45 -7.46
N ILE A 46 7.60 -2.27 -6.40
CA ILE A 46 8.46 -2.21 -5.21
C ILE A 46 9.73 -3.06 -5.36
N LYS A 47 9.63 -4.23 -6.02
CA LYS A 47 10.77 -5.13 -6.24
C LYS A 47 11.84 -4.49 -7.14
N ASN A 48 11.41 -3.86 -8.23
CA ASN A 48 12.30 -3.15 -9.16
C ASN A 48 12.99 -1.92 -8.51
N LEU A 49 12.34 -1.32 -7.50
CA LEU A 49 12.85 -0.17 -6.76
C LEU A 49 14.05 -0.54 -5.86
N ASN A 50 13.97 -1.69 -5.18
CA ASN A 50 14.96 -2.12 -4.19
C ASN A 50 16.28 -2.53 -4.85
N ASP A 51 16.21 -3.19 -6.01
CA ASP A 51 17.40 -3.60 -6.77
C ASP A 51 18.14 -2.40 -7.39
N SER A 52 17.41 -1.33 -7.72
CA SER A 52 17.98 -0.12 -8.32
C SER A 52 18.69 0.76 -7.29
N LEU A 53 18.15 0.93 -6.07
CA LEU A 53 18.66 1.81 -5.01
C LEU A 53 20.05 1.43 -4.46
N ALA A 54 20.39 0.13 -4.43
CA ALA A 54 21.65 -0.35 -3.87
C ALA A 54 22.90 0.01 -4.72
N VAL A 55 22.71 0.28 -6.01
CA VAL A 55 23.81 0.57 -6.96
C VAL A 55 24.24 2.04 -6.90
N PHE A 56 23.36 2.96 -6.49
CA PHE A 56 23.61 4.41 -6.56
C PHE A 56 24.55 4.97 -5.50
N ALA A 57 24.43 4.53 -4.24
CA ALA A 57 25.16 5.14 -3.12
C ALA A 57 26.69 4.96 -3.20
N PHE A 58 27.15 3.99 -4.00
CA PHE A 58 28.57 3.68 -4.14
C PHE A 58 29.28 4.54 -5.21
N ASN A 59 28.57 5.03 -6.23
CA ASN A 59 29.20 5.55 -7.44
C ASN A 59 29.53 7.05 -7.41
N ASP A 60 28.68 7.88 -6.81
CA ASP A 60 28.88 9.35 -6.75
C ASP A 60 30.16 9.74 -5.96
N SER A 61 30.41 9.06 -4.84
CA SER A 61 31.60 9.27 -4.02
C SER A 61 32.92 8.88 -4.73
N ALA A 62 32.88 7.91 -5.64
CA ALA A 62 34.06 7.40 -6.34
C ALA A 62 34.48 8.33 -7.50
N LEU A 63 33.52 8.91 -8.23
CA LEU A 63 33.79 9.84 -9.32
C LEU A 63 34.44 11.13 -8.81
N SER A 64 33.89 11.75 -7.76
CA SER A 64 34.41 12.99 -7.18
C SER A 64 35.88 12.86 -6.70
N VAL A 65 36.24 11.71 -6.13
CA VAL A 65 37.61 11.41 -5.68
C VAL A 65 38.58 11.29 -6.87
N HIS A 66 38.14 10.77 -8.01
CA HIS A 66 38.99 10.64 -9.18
C HIS A 66 39.19 11.92 -9.97
N GLU A 67 38.17 12.77 -10.09
CA GLU A 67 38.32 14.09 -10.69
C GLU A 67 39.32 14.95 -9.90
N SER A 68 39.19 14.95 -8.57
CA SER A 68 40.11 15.65 -7.67
C SER A 68 41.57 15.15 -7.81
N ALA A 69 41.75 13.84 -7.99
CA ALA A 69 43.07 13.24 -8.19
C ALA A 69 43.69 13.58 -9.56
N LEU A 70 42.87 13.71 -10.61
CA LEU A 70 43.31 14.13 -11.95
C LEU A 70 43.77 15.58 -11.96
N ASP A 71 43.03 16.47 -11.30
CA ASP A 71 43.42 17.88 -11.21
C ASP A 71 44.72 18.04 -10.43
N THR A 72 44.88 17.32 -9.32
CA THR A 72 46.15 17.28 -8.57
C THR A 72 47.33 16.82 -9.45
N LEU A 73 47.12 15.83 -10.33
CA LEU A 73 48.16 15.35 -11.25
C LEU A 73 48.48 16.37 -12.35
N ARG A 74 47.49 17.13 -12.83
CA ARG A 74 47.69 18.21 -13.82
C ARG A 74 48.45 19.39 -13.21
N ASP A 75 48.09 19.81 -12.00
CA ASP A 75 48.78 20.88 -11.28
C ASP A 75 50.24 20.51 -11.03
N ARG A 76 50.51 19.27 -10.59
CA ARG A 76 51.88 18.78 -10.43
C ARG A 76 52.63 18.69 -11.76
N LEU A 77 51.95 18.34 -12.86
CA LEU A 77 52.59 18.32 -14.18
C LEU A 77 53.02 19.74 -14.58
N GLU A 78 52.17 20.74 -14.35
CA GLU A 78 52.47 22.15 -14.63
C GLU A 78 53.64 22.66 -13.79
N GLU A 79 53.67 22.35 -12.49
CA GLU A 79 54.78 22.70 -11.60
C GLU A 79 56.10 22.08 -12.05
N VAL A 80 56.09 20.79 -12.40
CA VAL A 80 57.26 20.06 -12.91
C VAL A 80 57.73 20.64 -14.25
N GLN A 81 56.80 21.02 -15.13
CA GLN A 81 57.11 21.64 -16.42
C GLN A 81 57.79 23.00 -16.24
N ASN A 82 57.26 23.85 -15.36
CA ASN A 82 57.86 25.15 -15.01
C ASN A 82 59.27 24.98 -14.42
N GLY A 83 59.48 23.95 -13.60
CA GLY A 83 60.79 23.60 -13.06
C GLY A 83 61.79 23.15 -14.14
N LEU A 84 61.34 22.41 -15.15
CA LEU A 84 62.17 22.01 -16.29
C LEU A 84 62.50 23.20 -17.19
N ASP A 85 61.55 24.10 -17.43
CA ASP A 85 61.73 25.31 -18.25
C ASP A 85 62.71 26.31 -17.60
N THR A 86 62.81 26.28 -16.27
CA THR A 86 63.82 27.02 -15.49
C THR A 86 65.18 26.29 -15.37
N GLY A 87 65.33 25.12 -16.01
CA GLY A 87 66.59 24.39 -16.16
C GLY A 87 66.84 23.27 -15.14
N ASN A 88 65.86 22.93 -14.30
CA ASN A 88 66.00 21.84 -13.32
C ASN A 88 65.72 20.47 -13.96
N THR A 89 66.73 19.93 -14.67
CA THR A 89 66.63 18.65 -15.38
C THR A 89 66.41 17.42 -14.48
N SER A 90 66.56 17.55 -13.15
CA SER A 90 66.30 16.45 -12.21
C SER A 90 64.82 16.04 -12.16
N LEU A 91 63.92 16.93 -12.58
CA LEU A 91 62.47 16.72 -12.59
C LEU A 91 61.98 15.88 -13.78
N GLN A 92 62.85 15.54 -14.74
CA GLN A 92 62.47 14.82 -15.95
C GLN A 92 61.86 13.43 -15.64
N SER A 93 62.42 12.72 -14.66
CA SER A 93 61.87 11.42 -14.25
C SER A 93 60.49 11.53 -13.59
N GLU A 94 60.18 12.65 -12.94
CA GLU A 94 58.88 12.90 -12.33
C GLU A 94 57.84 13.27 -13.39
N LYS A 95 58.22 14.07 -14.39
CA LYS A 95 57.41 14.35 -15.58
C LYS A 95 56.99 13.08 -16.29
N ASP A 96 57.93 12.17 -16.56
CA ASP A 96 57.65 10.92 -17.27
C ASP A 96 56.68 10.01 -16.47
N LYS A 97 56.76 10.03 -15.13
CA LYS A 97 55.82 9.31 -14.26
C LYS A 97 54.42 9.91 -14.29
N ILE A 98 54.30 11.23 -14.18
CA ILE A 98 52.99 11.92 -14.19
C ILE A 98 52.32 11.75 -15.57
N LEU A 99 53.07 11.88 -16.66
CA LEU A 99 52.56 11.67 -18.02
C LEU A 99 52.07 10.24 -18.28
N LYS A 100 52.56 9.25 -17.53
CA LYS A 100 52.05 7.88 -17.58
C LYS A 100 50.76 7.70 -16.76
N LEU A 101 50.66 8.36 -15.61
CA LEU A 101 49.51 8.25 -14.70
C LEU A 101 48.27 9.01 -15.16
N ILE A 102 48.44 10.13 -15.88
CA ILE A 102 47.33 10.93 -16.41
C ILE A 102 46.40 10.10 -17.32
N PRO A 103 46.87 9.40 -18.37
CA PRO A 103 45.98 8.65 -19.26
C PRO A 103 45.29 7.47 -18.56
N GLU A 104 45.97 6.81 -17.60
CA GLU A 104 45.37 5.74 -16.78
C GLU A 104 44.20 6.29 -15.96
N ARG A 105 44.42 7.41 -15.25
CA ARG A 105 43.37 8.06 -14.45
C ARG A 105 42.27 8.71 -15.29
N GLN A 106 42.59 9.20 -16.48
CA GLN A 106 41.62 9.80 -17.38
C GLN A 106 40.68 8.75 -17.96
N SER A 107 41.19 7.55 -18.28
CA SER A 107 40.37 6.40 -18.64
C SER A 107 39.39 6.03 -17.53
N ASP A 108 39.88 5.96 -16.29
CA ASP A 108 39.02 5.71 -15.12
C ASP A 108 37.92 6.78 -15.01
N SER A 109 38.28 8.07 -15.08
CA SER A 109 37.32 9.18 -15.01
C SER A 109 36.23 9.11 -16.10
N THR A 110 36.58 8.78 -17.35
CA THR A 110 35.56 8.56 -18.39
C THR A 110 34.64 7.39 -18.09
N PHE A 111 35.15 6.30 -17.52
CA PHE A 111 34.33 5.16 -17.09
C PHE A 111 33.35 5.55 -15.98
N TYR A 112 33.81 6.30 -14.97
CA TYR A 112 32.94 6.81 -13.91
C TYR A 112 31.93 7.86 -14.41
N ALA A 113 32.30 8.67 -15.42
CA ALA A 113 31.37 9.62 -16.04
C ALA A 113 30.24 8.92 -16.79
N THR A 114 30.52 7.86 -17.56
CA THR A 114 29.47 7.03 -18.18
C THR A 114 28.57 6.39 -17.14
N LEU A 115 29.13 5.87 -16.04
CA LEU A 115 28.33 5.36 -14.93
C LEU A 115 27.45 6.43 -14.27
N ASN A 116 27.90 7.69 -14.27
CA ASN A 116 27.11 8.80 -13.73
C ASN A 116 25.98 9.22 -14.67
N GLU A 117 26.19 9.22 -15.99
CA GLU A 117 25.12 9.41 -16.97
C GLU A 117 24.05 8.30 -16.86
N ASP A 118 24.48 7.04 -16.69
CA ASP A 118 23.57 5.93 -16.41
C ASP A 118 22.82 6.16 -15.09
N ALA A 119 23.48 6.66 -14.05
CA ALA A 119 22.85 7.00 -12.79
C ALA A 119 21.83 8.15 -12.91
N ASP A 120 22.11 9.19 -13.70
CA ASP A 120 21.16 10.27 -13.97
C ASP A 120 19.93 9.73 -14.70
N SER A 121 20.13 8.84 -15.68
CA SER A 121 19.07 8.14 -16.40
C SER A 121 18.20 7.30 -15.46
N LEU A 122 18.80 6.47 -14.59
CA LEU A 122 18.04 5.71 -13.61
C LEU A 122 17.40 6.60 -12.53
N THR A 123 17.96 7.77 -12.19
CA THR A 123 17.34 8.75 -11.28
C THR A 123 16.08 9.35 -11.91
N ALA A 124 16.11 9.63 -13.21
CA ALA A 124 14.93 10.04 -13.96
C ALA A 124 13.87 8.94 -13.96
N VAL A 125 14.26 7.67 -14.16
CA VAL A 125 13.36 6.51 -14.04
C VAL A 125 12.80 6.40 -12.62
N PHE A 126 13.62 6.53 -11.57
CA PHE A 126 13.18 6.52 -10.17
C PHE A 126 12.14 7.62 -9.88
N ASN A 127 12.41 8.85 -10.33
CA ASN A 127 11.47 9.96 -10.13
C ASN A 127 10.19 9.78 -10.93
N ALA A 128 10.26 9.19 -12.12
CA ALA A 128 9.09 8.81 -12.91
C ALA A 128 8.27 7.73 -12.20
N THR A 129 8.90 6.65 -11.73
CA THR A 129 8.23 5.57 -10.98
C THR A 129 7.65 6.07 -9.66
N LYS A 130 8.39 6.90 -8.91
CA LYS A 130 7.89 7.56 -7.70
C LYS A 130 6.70 8.47 -8.02
N ALA A 131 6.72 9.17 -9.15
CA ALA A 131 5.58 9.96 -9.61
C ALA A 131 4.39 9.06 -9.93
N THR A 132 4.57 7.94 -10.64
CA THR A 132 3.52 6.96 -10.95
C THR A 132 2.90 6.35 -9.70
N ILE A 133 3.73 5.95 -8.73
CA ILE A 133 3.28 5.42 -7.43
C ILE A 133 2.51 6.51 -6.66
N ASN A 134 3.06 7.73 -6.58
CA ASN A 134 2.42 8.83 -5.84
C ASN A 134 1.22 9.44 -6.57
N SER A 135 1.07 9.21 -7.87
CA SER A 135 -0.07 9.66 -8.65
C SER A 135 -1.19 8.62 -8.68
N GLY A 136 -1.06 7.49 -7.97
CA GLY A 136 -2.08 6.43 -7.95
C GLY A 136 -2.31 5.76 -9.31
N LEU A 137 -1.38 5.89 -10.28
CA LEU A 137 -1.53 5.39 -11.66
C LEU A 137 -1.26 3.89 -11.78
N VAL A 138 -1.74 3.13 -10.80
CA VAL A 138 -2.11 1.73 -10.96
C VAL A 138 -3.55 1.65 -10.46
N GLU A 139 -4.44 2.27 -11.23
CA GLU A 139 -5.82 2.55 -10.86
C GLU A 139 -6.61 1.24 -10.75
N LEU A 140 -7.21 1.00 -9.59
CA LEU A 140 -8.33 0.10 -9.47
C LEU A 140 -9.49 0.72 -10.27
N ASP A 141 -9.93 0.09 -11.36
CA ASP A 141 -10.96 0.68 -12.21
C ASP A 141 -12.30 0.71 -11.48
N GLN A 142 -12.71 -0.46 -10.95
CA GLN A 142 -13.98 -0.63 -10.27
C GLN A 142 -14.03 -1.91 -9.43
N ILE A 143 -14.96 -1.93 -8.47
CA ILE A 143 -15.40 -3.11 -7.74
C ILE A 143 -16.91 -3.15 -7.88
N GLU A 144 -17.42 -4.28 -8.35
CA GLU A 144 -18.84 -4.57 -8.45
C GLU A 144 -19.21 -5.67 -7.47
N ILE A 145 -20.28 -5.46 -6.70
CA ILE A 145 -20.88 -6.54 -5.90
C ILE A 145 -21.77 -7.35 -6.83
N LEU A 146 -21.36 -8.58 -7.10
CA LEU A 146 -22.11 -9.46 -7.99
C LEU A 146 -23.51 -9.71 -7.42
N GLY A 147 -24.52 -9.47 -8.26
CA GLY A 147 -25.93 -9.66 -7.91
C GLY A 147 -26.65 -8.46 -7.29
N THR A 148 -25.97 -7.34 -6.98
CA THR A 148 -26.63 -6.16 -6.37
C THR A 148 -26.62 -4.89 -7.22
N SER A 149 -26.04 -4.92 -8.43
CA SER A 149 -25.86 -3.73 -9.31
C SER A 149 -25.06 -2.58 -8.67
N THR A 150 -24.41 -2.83 -7.54
CA THR A 150 -23.65 -1.83 -6.79
C THR A 150 -22.23 -1.76 -7.34
N ILE A 151 -21.87 -0.61 -7.89
CA ILE A 151 -20.55 -0.35 -8.47
C ILE A 151 -19.87 0.76 -7.67
N PHE A 152 -18.62 0.53 -7.32
CA PHE A 152 -17.73 1.51 -6.72
C PHE A 152 -16.63 1.86 -7.74
N THR A 153 -16.44 3.16 -8.01
CA THR A 153 -15.42 3.70 -8.92
C THR A 153 -14.37 4.46 -8.12
N TYR A 154 -13.08 4.37 -8.49
CA TYR A 154 -11.99 4.77 -7.61
C TYR A 154 -11.02 5.78 -8.21
N GLU A 155 -10.38 6.56 -7.32
CA GLU A 155 -9.39 7.59 -7.67
C GLU A 155 -7.97 7.31 -7.12
N ASP A 156 -7.77 6.31 -6.23
CA ASP A 156 -6.44 5.98 -5.65
C ASP A 156 -6.36 4.54 -5.08
N SER A 157 -5.25 3.85 -5.33
CA SER A 157 -4.96 2.47 -4.90
C SER A 157 -4.53 2.32 -3.42
N ALA A 158 -4.16 3.38 -2.69
CA ALA A 158 -3.66 3.26 -1.31
C ALA A 158 -4.71 3.50 -0.19
N THR A 159 -5.98 3.69 -0.55
CA THR A 159 -7.06 3.95 0.41
C THR A 159 -7.57 2.65 1.03
N VAL A 160 -7.90 2.67 2.33
CA VAL A 160 -8.61 1.57 2.99
C VAL A 160 -10.10 1.70 2.67
N TRP A 161 -10.66 0.70 2.01
CA TRP A 161 -12.02 0.70 1.50
C TRP A 161 -12.93 -0.18 2.35
N SER A 162 -14.04 0.36 2.83
CA SER A 162 -15.06 -0.42 3.53
C SER A 162 -16.13 -0.87 2.54
N ILE A 163 -16.24 -2.18 2.29
CA ILE A 163 -17.23 -2.79 1.40
C ILE A 163 -18.30 -3.53 2.19
N PRO A 164 -19.59 -3.46 1.79
CA PRO A 164 -20.69 -4.05 2.54
C PRO A 164 -20.85 -5.54 2.25
N LEU A 165 -21.02 -6.34 3.31
CA LEU A 165 -21.36 -7.76 3.29
C LEU A 165 -22.89 -7.92 3.40
N SER A 166 -23.46 -8.84 2.62
CA SER A 166 -24.90 -9.08 2.63
C SER A 166 -25.31 -9.77 3.93
N TYR A 167 -26.31 -9.25 4.62
CA TYR A 167 -26.87 -9.92 5.81
C TYR A 167 -27.83 -11.08 5.45
N ASN A 168 -28.25 -11.18 4.18
CA ASN A 168 -29.22 -12.18 3.72
C ASN A 168 -28.58 -13.38 3.04
N GLU A 169 -27.30 -13.28 2.66
CA GLU A 169 -26.56 -14.33 1.97
C GLU A 169 -25.51 -14.93 2.91
N GLU A 170 -25.16 -16.19 2.67
CA GLU A 170 -24.10 -16.90 3.42
C GLU A 170 -22.70 -16.51 2.91
N PHE A 171 -22.60 -15.95 1.70
CA PHE A 171 -21.35 -15.49 1.09
C PHE A 171 -21.60 -14.27 0.20
N ASN A 172 -20.56 -13.49 -0.06
CA ASN A 172 -20.56 -12.39 -1.02
C ASN A 172 -19.46 -12.57 -2.06
N GLN A 173 -19.78 -12.30 -3.33
CA GLN A 173 -18.79 -12.23 -4.41
C GLN A 173 -18.61 -10.79 -4.90
N TYR A 174 -17.37 -10.42 -5.12
CA TYR A 174 -16.98 -9.12 -5.66
C TYR A 174 -16.16 -9.33 -6.92
N GLU A 175 -16.51 -8.62 -7.99
CA GLU A 175 -15.69 -8.50 -9.18
C GLU A 175 -14.85 -7.23 -9.08
N ILE A 176 -13.53 -7.39 -9.17
CA ILE A 176 -12.52 -6.34 -9.03
C ILE A 176 -11.86 -6.18 -10.39
N THR A 177 -11.93 -4.99 -10.97
CA THR A 177 -11.33 -4.72 -12.28
C THR A 177 -10.09 -3.85 -12.12
N ILE A 178 -8.96 -4.34 -12.62
CA ILE A 178 -7.66 -3.68 -12.60
C ILE A 178 -7.09 -3.67 -14.02
N GLU A 179 -6.82 -2.48 -14.58
CA GLU A 179 -6.38 -2.30 -15.96
C GLU A 179 -7.28 -2.99 -17.01
N GLY A 180 -8.60 -2.99 -16.79
CA GLY A 180 -9.59 -3.63 -17.63
C GLY A 180 -9.62 -5.16 -17.56
N ILE A 181 -8.89 -5.78 -16.64
CA ILE A 181 -8.91 -7.21 -16.36
C ILE A 181 -9.64 -7.45 -15.04
N SER A 182 -10.59 -8.38 -15.05
CA SER A 182 -11.45 -8.67 -13.91
C SER A 182 -10.98 -9.89 -13.14
N ASP A 183 -10.95 -9.77 -11.82
CA ASP A 183 -10.82 -10.85 -10.87
C ASP A 183 -12.04 -10.95 -9.95
N ILE A 184 -12.34 -12.15 -9.47
CA ILE A 184 -13.43 -12.39 -8.52
C ILE A 184 -12.83 -12.73 -7.16
N ILE A 185 -13.37 -12.16 -6.08
CA ILE A 185 -13.10 -12.57 -4.69
C ILE A 185 -14.40 -13.01 -4.04
N GLU A 186 -14.37 -14.16 -3.36
CA GLU A 186 -15.50 -14.70 -2.60
C GLU A 186 -15.22 -14.65 -1.09
N PHE A 187 -16.12 -13.99 -0.35
CA PHE A 187 -16.10 -13.89 1.10
C PHE A 187 -17.14 -14.82 1.73
N ASP A 188 -16.70 -15.59 2.72
CA ASP A 188 -17.54 -16.39 3.61
C ASP A 188 -17.52 -15.79 5.01
N TYR A 189 -18.66 -15.81 5.70
CA TYR A 189 -18.82 -15.18 7.01
C TYR A 189 -20.09 -15.65 7.74
N GLU A 190 -20.11 -15.48 9.06
CA GLU A 190 -21.28 -15.76 9.89
C GLU A 190 -21.94 -14.47 10.38
N ASN A 191 -23.20 -14.25 10.02
CA ASN A 191 -23.99 -13.15 10.55
C ASN A 191 -24.47 -13.43 11.99
N PHE A 192 -24.44 -12.43 12.86
CA PHE A 192 -24.99 -12.48 14.22
C PHE A 192 -25.61 -11.14 14.63
N GLN A 193 -26.47 -11.17 15.65
CA GLN A 193 -27.08 -9.97 16.20
C GLN A 193 -26.39 -9.56 17.50
N GLU A 194 -26.11 -8.28 17.63
CA GLU A 194 -25.54 -7.67 18.83
C GLU A 194 -26.44 -6.51 19.27
N VAL A 195 -26.57 -6.29 20.57
CA VAL A 195 -27.29 -5.13 21.11
C VAL A 195 -26.27 -4.14 21.63
N ASP A 196 -26.27 -2.93 21.07
CA ASP A 196 -25.35 -1.87 21.48
C ASP A 196 -25.71 -1.26 22.85
N ASP A 197 -24.83 -0.41 23.38
CA ASP A 197 -25.03 0.29 24.66
C ASP A 197 -26.28 1.19 24.69
N THR A 198 -26.79 1.56 23.52
CA THR A 198 -28.02 2.34 23.33
C THR A 198 -29.26 1.49 23.09
N ARG A 199 -29.14 0.16 23.19
CA ARG A 199 -30.19 -0.84 22.98
C ARG A 199 -30.69 -0.95 21.52
N ASN A 200 -29.87 -0.57 20.54
CA ASN A 200 -30.16 -0.89 19.15
C ASN A 200 -29.70 -2.30 18.82
N VAL A 201 -30.49 -3.02 18.02
CA VAL A 201 -30.08 -4.30 17.46
C VAL A 201 -29.26 -4.03 16.20
N LEU A 202 -28.00 -4.46 16.22
CA LEU A 202 -27.06 -4.39 15.10
C LEU A 202 -26.89 -5.79 14.50
N ILE A 203 -26.83 -5.86 13.16
CA ILE A 203 -26.39 -7.06 12.46
C ILE A 203 -24.89 -6.92 12.22
N ARG A 204 -24.13 -7.93 12.63
CA ARG A 204 -22.67 -7.99 12.59
C ARG A 204 -22.24 -9.26 11.87
N ALA A 205 -21.04 -9.28 11.33
CA ALA A 205 -20.44 -10.47 10.72
C ALA A 205 -19.19 -10.87 11.49
N LYS A 206 -18.93 -12.18 11.60
CA LYS A 206 -17.71 -12.73 12.20
C LYS A 206 -17.18 -13.85 11.32
N ASN A 207 -15.96 -14.32 11.63
CA ASN A 207 -15.30 -15.40 10.89
C ASN A 207 -15.16 -15.04 9.39
N ILE A 208 -14.98 -13.75 9.09
CA ILE A 208 -14.90 -13.25 7.72
C ILE A 208 -13.60 -13.77 7.10
N GLN A 209 -13.72 -14.51 6.00
CA GLN A 209 -12.60 -15.11 5.30
C GLN A 209 -12.81 -15.06 3.79
N ILE A 210 -11.71 -15.04 3.03
CA ILE A 210 -11.74 -15.25 1.59
C ILE A 210 -11.57 -16.74 1.33
N ILE A 211 -12.55 -17.35 0.66
CA ILE A 211 -12.57 -18.79 0.39
C ILE A 211 -12.14 -19.15 -1.03
N ASP A 212 -12.30 -18.21 -1.97
CA ASP A 212 -11.83 -18.37 -3.34
C ASP A 212 -11.53 -17.01 -3.98
N PHE A 213 -10.59 -16.99 -4.93
CA PHE A 213 -10.35 -15.83 -5.79
C PHE A 213 -9.69 -16.25 -7.12
N THR A 214 -9.87 -15.44 -8.16
CA THR A 214 -9.18 -15.64 -9.43
C THR A 214 -7.83 -14.92 -9.45
N GLU A 215 -6.83 -15.55 -10.08
CA GLU A 215 -5.45 -15.06 -10.17
C GLU A 215 -5.12 -14.52 -11.58
N ASN A 216 -5.92 -13.60 -12.13
CA ASN A 216 -5.60 -12.96 -13.42
C ASN A 216 -4.65 -11.76 -13.23
N LYS A 217 -4.98 -10.88 -12.29
CA LYS A 217 -4.18 -9.73 -11.84
C LYS A 217 -3.82 -9.82 -10.36
N ILE A 218 -4.68 -10.41 -9.53
CA ILE A 218 -4.38 -10.60 -8.11
C ILE A 218 -3.26 -11.63 -7.94
N ASP A 219 -2.16 -11.22 -7.31
CA ASP A 219 -1.01 -12.08 -6.98
C ASP A 219 -1.19 -12.80 -5.64
N SER A 220 -1.66 -12.08 -4.62
CA SER A 220 -1.85 -12.65 -3.28
C SER A 220 -2.76 -11.80 -2.42
N ILE A 221 -3.37 -12.41 -1.41
CA ILE A 221 -4.21 -11.71 -0.45
C ILE A 221 -3.75 -12.07 0.97
N LEU A 222 -3.53 -11.04 1.78
CA LEU A 222 -3.21 -11.17 3.21
C LEU A 222 -4.36 -10.60 4.03
N THR A 223 -4.54 -11.12 5.24
CA THR A 223 -5.49 -10.58 6.21
C THR A 223 -4.78 -10.28 7.53
N ASN A 224 -5.22 -9.22 8.22
CA ASN A 224 -4.76 -8.93 9.58
C ASN A 224 -5.40 -9.87 10.63
N CYS A 225 -6.37 -10.68 10.22
CA CYS A 225 -7.13 -11.58 11.09
C CYS A 225 -6.48 -12.95 11.20
N ASN A 226 -5.90 -13.24 12.36
CA ASN A 226 -5.36 -14.55 12.68
C ASN A 226 -6.39 -15.48 13.36
N ASP A 227 -7.48 -14.92 13.91
CA ASP A 227 -8.59 -15.60 14.59
C ASP A 227 -9.92 -14.89 14.24
N ASN A 228 -11.04 -15.30 14.85
CA ASN A 228 -12.42 -14.81 14.66
C ASN A 228 -12.58 -13.28 14.75
N CYS A 229 -12.20 -12.55 13.71
CA CYS A 229 -12.49 -11.14 13.58
C CYS A 229 -13.98 -10.89 13.35
N VAL A 230 -14.44 -9.75 13.86
CA VAL A 230 -15.76 -9.20 13.54
C VAL A 230 -15.65 -8.13 12.46
N ASP A 231 -16.77 -7.81 11.81
CA ASP A 231 -16.87 -6.72 10.85
C ASP A 231 -16.36 -5.40 11.46
N GLY A 232 -15.61 -4.63 10.65
CA GLY A 232 -14.87 -3.45 11.08
C GLY A 232 -13.47 -3.70 11.66
N GLU A 233 -13.12 -4.94 12.04
CA GLU A 233 -11.76 -5.32 12.46
C GLU A 233 -10.97 -5.98 11.33
N ALA A 234 -11.67 -6.71 10.45
CA ALA A 234 -11.08 -7.42 9.34
C ALA A 234 -10.65 -6.49 8.20
N THR A 235 -9.36 -6.56 7.85
CA THR A 235 -8.74 -5.88 6.73
C THR A 235 -8.02 -6.90 5.84
N PHE A 236 -8.40 -6.94 4.57
CA PHE A 236 -7.75 -7.75 3.55
C PHE A 236 -6.89 -6.86 2.65
N THR A 237 -5.60 -7.19 2.58
CA THR A 237 -4.62 -6.53 1.72
C THR A 237 -4.41 -7.38 0.48
N ILE A 238 -4.82 -6.87 -0.67
CA ILE A 238 -4.76 -7.51 -1.98
C ILE A 238 -3.53 -6.97 -2.71
N TYR A 239 -2.62 -7.85 -3.09
CA TYR A 239 -1.44 -7.54 -3.88
C TYR A 239 -1.66 -7.95 -5.33
N PHE A 240 -1.17 -7.11 -6.25
CA PHE A 240 -1.30 -7.25 -7.70
C PHE A 240 -0.18 -6.50 -8.43
#